data_AF-A0A2D4FDS6-F1
#
_entry.id   AF-A0A2D4FDS6-F1
#
_cell.length_a   1.000
_cell.length_b   1.000
_cell.length_c   1.000
_cell.angle_alpha   90.00
_cell.angle_beta   90.00
_cell.angle_gamma   90.00
#
_symmetry.space_group_name_H-M   'P 1'
#
loop_
_entity.id
_entity.type
_entity.pdbx_description
1 polymer ?
#
loop_
_entity_poly.entity_id
_entity_poly.type
_entity_poly.pdbx_seq_one_letter_code
_entity_poly.pdbx_strand_id
1 'polypeptide(L)'
;KVWQKRKCIVKNGFLTISHGTANRPPAKLNLLTCQVKTNPEEKKCFDLISHDRTYHFQAEDEQDCQIWISVLQNSKEEALNNAFKGDDNTGENNIVQELTKEIISDVQRMPGNDMCCD
;
A
#
# COMPACT_ATOMS: atom_id res chain seq x y z
N LYS A 1 0.34 -28.66 10.91
CA LYS A 1 0.48 -27.92 9.63
C LYS A 1 1.75 -28.40 8.95
N VAL A 2 1.74 -28.64 7.63
CA VAL A 2 2.97 -28.96 6.88
C VAL A 2 3.38 -27.72 6.12
N TRP A 3 4.60 -27.23 6.35
CA TRP A 3 5.14 -26.07 5.66
C TRP A 3 5.63 -26.46 4.26
N GLN A 4 5.35 -25.62 3.28
CA GLN A 4 5.79 -25.82 1.89
C GLN A 4 6.56 -24.59 1.43
N LYS A 5 7.83 -24.80 1.04
CA LYS A 5 8.65 -23.73 0.48
C LYS A 5 8.09 -23.26 -0.86
N ARG A 6 7.93 -21.95 -1.01
CA ARG A 6 7.41 -21.29 -2.22
C ARG A 6 8.26 -20.07 -2.54
N LYS A 7 8.38 -19.76 -3.84
CA LYS A 7 9.02 -18.53 -4.30
C LYS A 7 8.05 -17.35 -4.10
N CYS A 8 8.48 -16.37 -3.33
CA CYS A 8 7.75 -15.14 -3.04
C CYS A 8 8.51 -13.93 -3.58
N ILE A 9 7.79 -12.96 -4.16
CA ILE A 9 8.36 -11.69 -4.67
C ILE A 9 7.47 -10.54 -4.23
N VAL A 10 8.05 -9.51 -3.63
CA VAL A 10 7.37 -8.24 -3.32
C VAL A 10 7.83 -7.20 -4.33
N LYS A 11 6.88 -6.55 -5.02
CA LYS A 11 7.16 -5.48 -5.98
C LYS A 11 5.94 -4.60 -6.19
N ASN A 12 6.13 -3.29 -6.23
CA ASN A 12 5.11 -2.28 -6.55
C ASN A 12 3.83 -2.41 -5.68
N GLY A 13 3.97 -2.70 -4.38
CA GLY A 13 2.81 -2.87 -3.49
C GLY A 13 2.09 -4.21 -3.63
N PHE A 14 2.66 -5.18 -4.36
CA PHE A 14 2.10 -6.53 -4.49
C PHE A 14 3.05 -7.60 -3.96
N LEU A 15 2.51 -8.59 -3.25
CA LEU A 15 3.18 -9.86 -2.97
C LEU A 15 2.72 -10.91 -3.98
N THR A 16 3.68 -11.53 -4.66
CA THR A 16 3.43 -12.63 -5.61
C THR A 16 3.97 -13.94 -5.04
N ILE A 17 3.13 -14.97 -4.97
CA ILE A 17 3.45 -16.29 -4.39
C ILE A 17 3.31 -17.35 -5.48
N SER A 18 4.42 -18.00 -5.83
CA SER A 18 4.43 -19.08 -6.82
C SER A 18 3.77 -20.34 -6.26
N HIS A 19 3.08 -21.10 -7.11
CA HIS A 19 2.59 -22.44 -6.75
C HIS A 19 3.68 -23.50 -6.95
N GLY A 20 3.51 -24.67 -6.32
CA GLY A 20 4.45 -25.79 -6.48
C GLY A 20 4.47 -26.40 -7.90
N THR A 21 3.44 -26.13 -8.71
CA THR A 21 3.31 -26.60 -10.10
C THR A 21 3.57 -25.45 -11.07
N ALA A 22 4.45 -25.65 -12.05
CA ALA A 22 4.84 -24.62 -13.02
C ALA A 22 3.68 -24.04 -13.84
N ASN A 23 2.63 -24.83 -14.09
CA ASN A 23 1.51 -24.44 -14.95
C ASN A 23 0.44 -23.59 -14.25
N ARG A 24 0.53 -23.40 -12.93
CA ARG A 24 -0.47 -22.62 -12.18
C ARG A 24 0.02 -21.18 -12.00
N PRO A 25 -0.73 -20.17 -12.46
CA PRO A 25 -0.33 -18.77 -12.31
C PRO A 25 -0.18 -18.43 -10.83
N PRO A 26 0.86 -17.64 -10.45
CA PRO A 26 1.11 -17.31 -9.05
C PRO A 26 -0.03 -16.49 -8.45
N ALA A 27 -0.27 -16.64 -7.15
CA ALA A 27 -1.19 -15.78 -6.43
C ALA A 27 -0.57 -14.38 -6.30
N LYS A 28 -1.32 -13.33 -6.65
CA LYS A 28 -0.89 -11.93 -6.56
C LYS A 28 -1.79 -11.20 -5.56
N LEU A 29 -1.21 -10.74 -4.47
CA LEU A 29 -1.90 -10.10 -3.36
C LEU A 29 -1.57 -8.60 -3.34
N ASN A 30 -2.59 -7.75 -3.31
CA ASN A 30 -2.42 -6.31 -3.15
C ASN A 30 -2.16 -5.99 -1.67
N LEU A 31 -0.98 -5.46 -1.34
CA LEU A 31 -0.61 -5.18 0.04
C LEU A 31 -1.43 -4.04 0.65
N LEU A 32 -2.00 -3.14 -0.18
CA LEU A 32 -2.89 -2.07 0.28
C LEU A 32 -4.13 -2.62 1.00
N THR A 33 -4.65 -3.76 0.53
CA THR A 33 -5.83 -4.43 1.09
C THR A 33 -5.46 -5.57 2.04
N CYS A 34 -4.17 -5.74 2.35
CA CYS A 34 -3.69 -6.76 3.28
C CYS A 34 -3.22 -6.16 4.61
N GLN A 35 -3.25 -6.99 5.65
CA GLN A 35 -2.68 -6.70 6.96
C GLN A 35 -1.62 -7.74 7.31
N VAL A 36 -0.42 -7.27 7.65
CA VAL A 36 0.65 -8.12 8.20
C VAL A 36 0.47 -8.21 9.71
N LYS A 37 0.45 -9.42 10.26
CA LYS A 37 0.35 -9.68 11.70
C LYS A 37 1.51 -10.57 12.14
N THR A 38 2.26 -10.11 13.14
CA THR A 38 3.33 -10.89 13.74
C THR A 38 2.77 -11.97 14.66
N ASN A 39 3.46 -13.12 14.75
CA ASN A 39 3.13 -14.15 15.72
C ASN A 39 3.95 -13.95 17.00
N PRO A 40 3.33 -13.72 18.18
CA PRO A 40 4.05 -13.50 19.43
C PRO A 40 4.68 -14.77 20.01
N GLU A 41 4.16 -15.95 19.67
CA GLU A 41 4.64 -17.24 20.19
C GLU A 41 5.72 -17.83 19.29
N GLU A 42 5.57 -17.69 17.98
CA GLU A 42 6.51 -18.21 16.99
C GLU A 42 7.17 -17.06 16.24
N LYS A 43 8.35 -16.62 16.70
CA LYS A 43 9.04 -15.44 16.17
C LYS A 43 9.46 -15.53 14.69
N LYS A 44 9.49 -16.74 14.12
CA LYS A 44 9.77 -16.98 12.69
C LYS A 44 8.52 -16.95 11.82
N CYS A 45 7.34 -16.77 12.42
CA CYS A 45 6.07 -16.89 11.74
C CYS A 45 5.34 -15.54 11.71
N PHE A 46 4.65 -15.29 10.62
CA PHE A 46 3.77 -14.14 10.47
C PHE A 46 2.60 -14.50 9.57
N ASP A 47 1.50 -13.77 9.75
CA ASP A 47 0.31 -13.92 8.94
C ASP A 47 0.15 -12.71 8.00
N LEU A 48 -0.27 -12.97 6.77
CA LEU A 48 -0.76 -11.96 5.84
C LEU A 48 -2.25 -12.17 5.63
N ILE A 49 -3.05 -11.26 6.18
CA ILE A 49 -4.51 -11.32 6.14
C ILE A 49 -4.97 -10.50 4.95
N SER A 50 -5.62 -11.15 4.00
CA SER A 50 -6.33 -10.51 2.88
C SER A 50 -7.84 -10.51 3.14
N HIS A 51 -8.64 -9.95 2.22
CA HIS A 51 -10.09 -9.86 2.38
C HIS A 51 -10.78 -11.23 2.55
N ASP A 52 -10.35 -12.24 1.79
CA ASP A 52 -11.00 -13.55 1.71
C ASP A 52 -10.14 -14.70 2.26
N ARG A 53 -8.90 -14.42 2.67
CA ARG A 53 -7.95 -15.45 3.10
C ARG A 53 -6.86 -14.93 4.03
N THR A 54 -6.54 -15.75 5.03
CA THR A 54 -5.32 -15.59 5.83
C THR A 54 -4.23 -16.52 5.32
N TYR A 55 -3.09 -15.95 4.95
CA TYR A 55 -1.89 -16.67 4.57
C TYR A 55 -0.96 -16.78 5.77
N HIS A 56 -0.48 -17.98 6.05
CA HIS A 56 0.48 -18.23 7.12
C HIS A 56 1.86 -18.42 6.50
N PHE A 57 2.83 -17.65 6.96
CA PHE A 57 4.22 -17.74 6.52
C PHE A 57 5.13 -18.14 7.66
N GLN A 58 6.18 -18.87 7.32
CA GLN A 58 7.31 -19.18 8.18
C GLN A 58 8.58 -18.85 7.41
N ALA A 59 9.39 -17.96 7.99
CA ALA A 59 10.70 -17.60 7.49
C ALA A 59 11.76 -18.64 7.93
N GLU A 60 12.95 -18.58 7.35
CA GLU A 60 14.05 -19.51 7.70
C GLU A 60 14.53 -19.29 9.16
N ASP A 61 14.59 -18.03 9.58
CA ASP A 61 14.97 -17.61 10.92
C ASP A 61 14.22 -16.34 11.38
N GLU A 62 14.51 -15.89 12.61
CA GLU A 62 13.86 -14.71 13.20
C GLU A 62 14.26 -13.43 12.48
N GLN A 63 15.50 -13.33 12.00
CA GLN A 63 15.98 -12.15 11.28
C GLN A 63 15.31 -12.03 9.91
N ASP A 64 15.24 -13.13 9.16
CA ASP A 64 14.53 -13.21 7.88
C ASP A 64 13.05 -12.89 8.06
N CYS A 65 12.42 -13.35 9.15
CA CYS A 65 11.05 -12.98 9.49
C CYS A 65 10.86 -11.46 9.63
N GLN A 66 11.73 -10.79 10.40
CA GLN A 66 11.69 -9.34 10.57
C GLN A 66 11.94 -8.59 9.26
N ILE A 67 12.86 -9.08 8.42
CA ILE A 67 13.10 -8.52 7.08
C ILE A 67 11.83 -8.63 6.23
N TRP A 68 11.19 -9.81 6.18
CA TRP A 68 9.95 -10.01 5.42
C TRP A 68 8.83 -9.07 5.88
N ILE A 69 8.60 -8.96 7.18
CA ILE A 69 7.60 -8.05 7.74
C ILE A 69 7.90 -6.60 7.32
N SER A 70 9.17 -6.18 7.45
CA SER A 70 9.59 -4.82 7.11
C SER A 70 9.42 -4.53 5.62
N VAL A 71 9.81 -5.46 4.75
CA VAL A 71 9.64 -5.34 3.28
C VAL A 71 8.16 -5.22 2.90
N LEU A 72 7.29 -6.02 3.52
CA LEU A 72 5.85 -5.98 3.25
C LEU A 72 5.22 -4.66 3.72
N GLN A 73 5.59 -4.18 4.91
CA GLN A 73 5.10 -2.91 5.46
C GLN A 73 5.59 -1.72 4.63
N ASN A 74 6.90 -1.67 4.32
CA ASN A 74 7.48 -0.60 3.51
C ASN A 74 6.88 -0.56 2.11
N SER A 75 6.69 -1.71 1.46
CA SER A 75 6.09 -1.76 0.12
C SER A 75 4.61 -1.36 0.14
N LYS A 76 3.88 -1.68 1.22
CA LYS A 76 2.52 -1.19 1.43
C LYS A 76 2.50 0.31 1.59
N GLU A 77 3.35 0.86 2.45
CA GLU A 77 3.43 2.30 2.71
C GLU A 77 3.85 3.07 1.46
N GLU A 78 4.83 2.59 0.71
CA GLU A 78 5.25 3.17 -0.57
C GLU A 78 4.09 3.21 -1.57
N ALA A 79 3.37 2.09 -1.73
CA ALA A 79 2.21 2.03 -2.62
C ALA A 79 1.07 2.93 -2.15
N LEU A 80 0.89 3.06 -0.83
CA LEU A 80 -0.13 3.91 -0.22
C LEU A 80 0.20 5.39 -0.48
N ASN A 81 1.45 5.77 -0.23
CA ASN A 81 1.96 7.10 -0.50
C ASN A 81 1.83 7.43 -1.99
N ASN A 82 2.18 6.52 -2.90
CA ASN A 82 2.03 6.75 -4.33
C ASN A 82 0.55 6.85 -4.76
N ALA A 83 -0.36 6.10 -4.12
CA ALA A 83 -1.78 6.19 -4.39
C ALA A 83 -2.40 7.52 -3.93
N PHE A 84 -1.92 8.08 -2.81
CA PHE A 84 -2.39 9.38 -2.29
C PHE A 84 -1.65 10.59 -2.86
N LYS A 85 -0.40 10.42 -3.31
CA LYS A 85 0.39 11.45 -3.99
C LYS A 85 -0.06 11.73 -5.42
N GLY A 86 -1.13 11.08 -5.88
CA GLY A 86 -1.82 11.27 -7.17
C GLY A 86 -1.11 12.22 -8.13
N ASP A 87 -0.29 11.66 -9.01
CA ASP A 87 0.28 12.26 -10.21
C ASP A 87 0.37 13.81 -10.20
N ASP A 88 1.37 14.36 -9.49
CA ASP A 88 1.79 15.76 -9.62
C ASP A 88 2.25 16.11 -11.07
N ASN A 89 2.19 15.15 -12.01
CA ASN A 89 2.69 15.29 -13.37
C ASN A 89 1.66 15.04 -14.49
N THR A 90 0.37 14.84 -14.18
CA THR A 90 -0.70 14.95 -15.19
C THR A 90 -1.30 16.34 -15.15
N GLY A 91 -0.84 17.20 -16.07
CA GLY A 91 -1.28 18.57 -16.25
C GLY A 91 -2.73 18.78 -16.73
N GLU A 92 -3.68 17.91 -16.43
CA GLU A 92 -5.09 18.11 -16.81
C GLU A 92 -6.05 17.57 -15.73
N ASN A 93 -6.81 18.50 -15.12
CA ASN A 93 -8.07 18.28 -14.39
C ASN A 93 -7.97 17.67 -12.98
N ASN A 94 -7.19 18.28 -12.10
CA ASN A 94 -7.39 18.08 -10.66
C ASN A 94 -8.60 18.92 -10.22
N ILE A 95 -9.80 18.33 -10.30
CA ILE A 95 -11.10 18.96 -9.97
C ILE A 95 -11.06 19.74 -8.65
N VAL A 96 -10.32 19.24 -7.67
CA VAL A 96 -10.14 19.90 -6.37
C VAL A 96 -9.39 21.24 -6.50
N GLN A 97 -8.37 21.31 -7.35
CA GLN A 97 -7.65 22.56 -7.60
C GLN A 97 -8.49 23.56 -8.39
N GLU A 98 -9.31 23.10 -9.34
CA GLU A 98 -10.23 23.95 -10.10
C GLU A 98 -11.34 24.52 -9.22
N LEU A 99 -11.98 23.68 -8.40
CA LEU A 99 -12.93 24.10 -7.37
C LEU A 99 -12.29 25.08 -6.38
N THR A 100 -11.06 24.82 -5.95
CA THR A 100 -10.34 25.73 -5.03
C THR A 100 -10.08 27.07 -5.69
N LYS A 101 -9.69 27.10 -6.97
CA LYS A 101 -9.50 28.35 -7.73
C LYS A 101 -10.80 29.11 -7.94
N GLU A 102 -11.90 28.44 -8.27
CA GLU A 102 -13.22 29.07 -8.40
C GLU A 102 -13.66 29.70 -7.08
N ILE A 103 -13.56 28.96 -5.97
CA ILE A 103 -13.93 29.47 -4.64
C ILE A 103 -13.08 30.70 -4.27
N ILE A 104 -11.76 30.64 -4.51
CA ILE A 104 -10.88 31.79 -4.25
C ILE A 104 -11.28 32.99 -5.13
N SER A 105 -11.58 32.77 -6.40
CA SER A 105 -11.99 33.84 -7.31
C SER A 105 -13.32 34.48 -6.89
N ASP A 106 -14.28 33.68 -6.42
CA ASP A 106 -15.56 34.17 -5.94
C ASP A 106 -15.40 34.98 -4.65
N VAL A 107 -14.57 34.51 -3.70
CA VAL A 107 -14.27 35.24 -2.47
C VAL A 107 -13.59 36.57 -2.76
N GLN A 108 -12.65 36.62 -3.72
CA GLN A 108 -11.99 37.87 -4.12
C GLN A 108 -12.93 38.87 -4.80
N ARG A 109 -13.99 38.40 -5.47
CA ARG A 109 -15.00 39.25 -6.11
C ARG A 109 -16.07 39.76 -5.16
N MET A 110 -16.08 39.30 -3.91
CA MET A 110 -17.00 39.84 -2.91
C MET A 110 -16.65 41.29 -2.59
N PRO A 111 -17.65 42.19 -2.52
CA PRO A 111 -17.41 43.61 -2.23
C PRO A 111 -16.78 43.76 -0.84
N GLY A 112 -15.67 44.48 -0.76
CA GLY A 112 -14.90 44.70 0.48
C GLY A 112 -13.73 43.73 0.67
N ASN A 113 -13.52 42.77 -0.24
CA ASN A 113 -12.33 41.90 -0.25
C ASN A 113 -11.22 42.37 -1.21
N ASP A 114 -11.39 43.54 -1.85
CA ASP A 114 -10.43 44.18 -2.75
C ASP A 114 -9.45 45.12 -2.04
N MET A 115 -9.61 45.30 -0.73
CA MET A 115 -8.76 46.14 0.11
C MET A 115 -8.51 45.47 1.47
N CYS A 116 -7.28 45.61 1.98
CA CYS A 116 -6.95 45.16 3.33
C CYS A 116 -7.64 46.06 4.36
N CYS A 117 -8.03 45.51 5.52
CA CYS A 117 -8.36 46.34 6.68
C CYS A 117 -7.05 46.81 7.32
N ASP A 118 -6.58 48.00 6.93
CA ASP A 118 -5.59 48.80 7.65
C ASP A 118 -6.16 49.42 8.95
#